data_AF-A0AAV2AQD3-F1
#
_entry.id   AF-A0AAV2AQD3-F1
#
_cell.length_a   1.000
_cell.length_b   1.000
_cell.length_c   1.000
_cell.angle_alpha   90.00
_cell.angle_beta   90.00
_cell.angle_gamma   90.00
#
_symmetry.space_group_name_H-M   'P 1'
#
loop_
_entity.id
_entity.type
_entity.pdbx_description
1 polymer ?
#
loop_
_entity_poly.entity_id
_entity_poly.type
_entity_poly.pdbx_seq_one_letter_code
_entity_poly.pdbx_strand_id
1 'polypeptide(L)' 'MPCKCSVPACRGNYDEANKVAVFSFQNDENLRAEWLRAIP' A
#
# COMPACT_ATOMS: atom_id res chain seq x y z
N MET A 1 -3.15 -7.98 9.53
CA MET A 1 -2.99 -7.88 8.07
C MET A 1 -1.52 -7.96 7.74
N PRO A 2 -1.10 -8.70 6.69
CA PRO A 2 0.30 -8.68 6.29
C PRO A 2 0.70 -7.24 5.96
N CYS A 3 1.81 -6.76 6.52
CA CYS A 3 2.37 -5.42 6.28
C CYS A 3 3.00 -5.35 4.88
N LYS A 4 2.20 -5.58 3.83
CA LYS A 4 2.63 -5.55 2.43
C LYS A 4 1.88 -4.44 1.71
N CYS A 5 2.59 -3.72 0.86
CA CYS A 5 2.04 -2.70 -0.02
C CYS A 5 1.06 -3.34 -1.01
N SER A 6 -0.08 -2.70 -1.23
CA SER A 6 -1.13 -3.14 -2.17
C SER A 6 -0.81 -2.85 -3.64
N VAL A 7 0.24 -2.08 -3.94
CA VAL A 7 0.64 -1.77 -5.32
C VAL A 7 1.27 -3.00 -5.97
N PRO A 8 0.80 -3.41 -7.18
CA PRO A 8 1.41 -4.51 -7.92
C PRO A 8 2.92 -4.28 -8.14
N ALA A 9 3.71 -5.34 -7.97
CA ALA A 9 5.17 -5.30 -8.12
C ALA A 9 5.89 -4.24 -7.25
N CYS A 10 5.29 -3.82 -6.13
CA CYS A 10 5.97 -2.91 -5.19
C CYS A 10 7.29 -3.53 -4.72
N ARG A 11 8.41 -2.87 -5.03
CA ARG A 11 9.77 -3.33 -4.69
C ARG A 11 9.95 -3.55 -3.18
N GLY A 12 9.29 -2.71 -2.37
CA GLY A 12 9.33 -2.81 -0.91
C GLY A 12 8.65 -4.06 -0.33
N ASN A 13 7.93 -4.86 -1.14
CA ASN A 13 7.37 -6.15 -0.72
C ASN A 13 8.37 -7.32 -0.80
N TYR A 14 9.47 -7.17 -1.54
CA TYR A 14 10.39 -8.26 -1.89
C TYR A 14 11.83 -8.00 -1.46
N ASP A 15 12.21 -6.73 -1.29
CA ASP A 15 13.56 -6.34 -0.92
C ASP A 15 13.66 -6.07 0.59
N GLU A 16 14.38 -6.93 1.31
CA GLU A 16 14.61 -6.76 2.75
C GLU A 16 15.54 -5.57 3.08
N ALA A 17 16.41 -5.18 2.14
CA ALA A 17 17.29 -4.03 2.30
C ALA A 17 16.55 -2.70 1.99
N ASN A 18 15.58 -2.72 1.08
CA ASN A 18 14.73 -1.57 0.72
C ASN A 18 13.31 -1.69 1.30
N LYS A 19 13.21 -2.07 2.58
CA LYS A 19 11.92 -2.18 3.27
C LYS A 19 11.26 -0.80 3.35
N VAL A 20 10.13 -0.65 2.67
CA VAL A 20 9.36 0.61 2.68
C VAL A 20 8.42 0.63 3.88
N ALA A 21 8.16 1.83 4.42
CA ALA A 21 7.10 2.01 5.39
C ALA A 21 5.74 1.75 4.72
N VAL A 22 4.93 0.89 5.31
CA VAL A 22 3.57 0.59 4.85
C VAL A 22 2.59 1.31 5.76
N PHE A 23 1.76 2.16 5.16
CA PHE A 23 0.71 2.89 5.85
C PHE A 23 -0.64 2.24 5.58
N SER A 24 -1.50 2.24 6.60
CA SER A 24 -2.89 1.80 6.46
C SER A 24 -3.71 2.83 5.70
N PHE A 25 -4.78 2.39 5.02
CA PHE A 25 -5.78 3.32 4.51
C PHE A 25 -6.40 4.14 5.64
N GLN A 26 -6.77 5.37 5.32
CA GLN A 26 -7.51 6.22 6.25
C GLN A 26 -8.91 5.64 6.49
N ASN A 27 -9.52 5.95 7.65
CA ASN A 27 -10.89 5.52 7.98
C ASN A 27 -11.97 6.24 7.16
N ASP A 28 -11.60 7.31 6.44
CA ASP A 28 -12.49 8.00 5.52
C ASP A 28 -12.73 7.14 4.26
N GLU A 29 -13.98 6.75 4.05
CA GLU A 29 -14.35 5.85 2.95
C GLU A 29 -14.15 6.48 1.57
N ASN A 30 -14.31 7.79 1.43
CA ASN A 30 -14.11 8.49 0.16
C ASN A 30 -12.63 8.53 -0.21
N LEU A 31 -11.78 8.88 0.76
CA LEU A 31 -10.33 8.87 0.54
C LEU A 31 -9.83 7.45 0.29
N ARG A 32 -10.34 6.46 1.02
CA ARG A 32 -10.01 5.05 0.77
C ARG A 32 -10.42 4.62 -0.64
N ALA A 33 -11.59 5.02 -1.13
CA ALA A 33 -12.04 4.71 -2.49
C ALA A 33 -11.13 5.34 -3.56
N GLU A 34 -10.75 6.62 -3.38
CA GLU A 34 -9.83 7.31 -4.30
C GLU A 34 -8.44 6.66 -4.32
N TRP A 35 -7.93 6.25 -3.16
CA TRP A 35 -6.66 5.51 -3.09
C TRP A 35 -6.74 4.16 -3.80
N LEU A 36 -7.81 3.40 -3.60
CA LEU A 36 -8.01 2.11 -4.27
C LEU A 36 -8.14 2.28 -5.78
N ARG A 37 -8.76 3.37 -6.25
CA ARG A 37 -8.87 3.70 -7.67
C ARG A 37 -7.52 4.09 -8.29
N ALA A 38 -6.63 4.69 -7.52
CA ALA A 38 -5.32 5.10 -7.99
C ALA A 38 -4.29 3.95 -8.06
N ILE A 39 -4.56 2.84 -7.36
CA ILE A 39 -3.72 1.64 -7.43
C ILE A 39 -4.06 0.90 -8.74
N PRO A 40 -3.08 0.66 -9.63
CA PRO A 40 -3.30 -0.01 -10.91
C PRO A 40 -3.57 -1.50 -10.78
#